data_AF-A0A9P5F3B0-F1
#
_entry.id   AF-A0A9P5F3B0-F1
#
_cell.length_a   1.000
_cell.length_b   1.000
_cell.length_c   1.000
_cell.angle_alpha   90.00
_cell.angle_beta   90.00
_cell.angle_gamma   90.00
#
_symmetry.space_group_name_H-M   'P 1'
#
loop_
_entity.id
_entity.type
_entity.pdbx_description
1 polymer ?
#
loop_
_entity_poly.entity_id
_entity_poly.type
_entity_poly.pdbx_seq_one_letter_code
_entity_poly.pdbx_strand_id
1 'polypeptide(L)'
;MAAVTSLRVTDPLAPQTKENAVVNVAEVDVNDNDRFIVHSPYTDPEHLLDLETLDNENALLARALSHLECLRADYATAGYVESFNWGDVMRELKTLVQTTGKSYKETSFYIVAFRSQIPPTTVYGDLGVLDKAAHAEANQVGGFLKYWFGSPDAEGRNLATCVWRSRPDAVKAGHGPAHRKASRATASMYSFWRIDRHRLVIHEGAQSWEIIDWTD
;
A
#
# COMPACT_ATOMS: atom_id res chain seq x y z
N MET A 1 -53.47 56.12 31.90
CA MET A 1 -52.16 56.17 31.22
C MET A 1 -52.25 55.33 29.95
N ALA A 2 -52.41 55.97 28.80
CA ALA A 2 -52.41 55.30 27.50
C ALA A 2 -50.97 55.27 26.96
N ALA A 3 -50.51 54.10 26.51
CA ALA A 3 -49.19 53.90 25.92
C ALA A 3 -49.31 53.60 24.42
N VAL A 4 -48.36 54.16 23.69
CA VAL A 4 -48.34 54.43 22.25
C VAL A 4 -47.93 53.21 21.43
N THR A 5 -48.62 53.00 20.32
CA THR A 5 -48.34 52.04 19.25
C THR A 5 -47.04 52.37 18.51
N SER A 6 -46.17 51.38 18.27
CA SER A 6 -45.05 51.50 17.33
C SER A 6 -45.08 50.33 16.34
N LEU A 7 -45.35 50.63 15.07
CA LEU A 7 -45.21 49.70 13.95
C LEU A 7 -43.74 49.57 13.56
N ARG A 8 -43.24 48.33 13.44
CA ARG A 8 -41.95 48.04 12.80
C ARG A 8 -42.16 47.82 11.30
N VAL A 9 -41.43 48.58 10.50
CA VAL A 9 -41.29 48.43 9.05
C VAL A 9 -40.25 47.35 8.76
N THR A 10 -40.59 46.38 7.92
CA THR A 10 -39.68 45.35 7.41
C THR A 10 -38.99 45.84 6.13
N ASP A 11 -37.66 45.80 6.11
CA ASP A 11 -36.81 46.18 4.98
C ASP A 11 -36.70 45.03 3.95
N PRO A 12 -37.10 45.21 2.68
CA PRO A 12 -37.19 44.12 1.69
C PRO A 12 -35.90 43.82 0.90
N LEU A 13 -34.71 44.23 1.36
CA LEU A 13 -33.45 44.05 0.61
C LEU A 13 -32.34 43.25 1.33
N ALA A 14 -32.68 42.41 2.31
CA ALA A 14 -31.70 41.48 2.88
C ALA A 14 -31.33 40.36 1.88
N PRO A 15 -30.04 40.15 1.55
CA PRO A 15 -29.62 39.11 0.63
C PRO A 15 -29.87 37.73 1.24
N GLN A 16 -30.63 36.89 0.52
CA GLN A 16 -30.84 35.49 0.87
C GLN A 16 -29.59 34.69 0.50
N THR A 17 -28.68 34.54 1.45
CA THR A 17 -27.54 33.63 1.31
C THR A 17 -28.08 32.20 1.29
N LYS A 18 -27.96 31.55 0.13
CA LYS A 18 -28.25 30.13 -0.03
C LYS A 18 -27.31 29.35 0.89
N GLU A 19 -27.92 28.66 1.84
CA GLU A 19 -27.25 27.71 2.73
C GLU A 19 -26.67 26.58 1.86
N ASN A 20 -25.34 26.58 1.71
CA ASN A 20 -24.62 25.51 1.04
C ASN A 20 -24.87 24.21 1.83
N ALA A 21 -25.39 23.20 1.14
CA ALA A 21 -25.52 21.85 1.66
C ALA A 21 -24.16 21.39 2.20
N VAL A 22 -24.06 21.25 3.51
CA VAL A 22 -22.90 20.67 4.19
C VAL A 22 -22.85 19.21 3.76
N VAL A 23 -21.91 18.88 2.87
CA VAL A 23 -21.55 17.50 2.58
C VAL A 23 -20.94 16.96 3.87
N ASN A 24 -21.70 16.11 4.55
CA ASN A 24 -21.24 15.47 5.78
C ASN A 24 -20.21 14.40 5.39
N VAL A 25 -18.94 14.80 5.29
CA VAL A 25 -17.82 13.87 5.18
C VAL A 25 -17.70 13.25 6.56
N ALA A 26 -18.30 12.08 6.76
CA ALA A 26 -18.10 11.32 7.99
C ALA A 26 -16.59 11.16 8.22
N GLU A 27 -16.12 11.55 9.41
CA GLU A 27 -14.73 11.34 9.81
C GLU A 27 -14.44 9.84 9.75
N VAL A 28 -13.47 9.45 8.93
CA VAL A 28 -13.02 8.07 8.78
C VAL A 28 -12.20 7.70 10.02
N ASP A 29 -12.63 6.70 10.79
CA ASP A 29 -11.87 6.19 11.93
C ASP A 29 -10.72 5.32 11.44
N VAL A 30 -9.52 5.90 11.36
CA VAL A 30 -8.29 5.22 10.93
C VAL A 30 -7.80 4.17 11.94
N ASN A 31 -8.41 4.07 13.12
CA ASN A 31 -8.10 3.04 14.12
C ASN A 31 -8.97 1.78 13.98
N ASP A 32 -9.93 1.78 13.04
CA ASP A 32 -10.69 0.59 12.71
C ASP A 32 -9.76 -0.44 12.05
N ASN A 33 -9.22 -1.35 12.87
CA ASN A 33 -8.32 -2.41 12.41
C ASN A 33 -9.03 -3.49 11.56
N ASP A 34 -10.36 -3.48 11.50
CA ASP A 34 -11.12 -4.31 10.57
C ASP A 34 -11.13 -3.68 9.18
N ARG A 35 -10.98 -2.35 9.06
CA ARG A 35 -10.92 -1.65 7.78
C ARG A 35 -9.49 -1.31 7.34
N PHE A 36 -8.70 -0.69 8.22
CA PHE A 36 -7.36 -0.21 7.93
C PHE A 36 -6.30 -1.14 8.50
N ILE A 37 -5.38 -1.58 7.65
CA ILE A 37 -4.28 -2.46 8.09
C ILE A 37 -2.90 -1.86 7.79
N VAL A 38 -1.95 -2.15 8.67
CA VAL A 38 -0.53 -1.90 8.43
C VAL A 38 -0.03 -2.97 7.45
N HIS A 39 0.33 -2.54 6.24
CA HIS A 39 0.87 -3.42 5.18
C HIS A 39 2.31 -3.06 4.80
N SER A 40 2.98 -2.23 5.61
CA SER A 40 4.35 -1.78 5.38
C SER A 40 5.06 -1.43 6.70
N PRO A 41 6.36 -1.09 6.67
CA PRO A 41 7.04 -0.52 7.83
C PRO A 41 6.52 0.88 8.27
N TYR A 42 5.62 1.51 7.50
CA TYR A 42 5.05 2.82 7.83
C TYR A 42 3.66 2.69 8.43
N THR A 43 3.40 3.42 9.52
CA THR A 43 2.19 3.30 10.33
C THR A 43 1.33 4.56 10.38
N ASP A 44 1.74 5.66 9.74
CA ASP A 44 0.90 6.87 9.71
C ASP A 44 -0.33 6.65 8.81
N PRO A 45 -1.43 7.40 8.99
CA PRO A 45 -2.69 7.14 8.29
C PRO A 45 -2.61 7.03 6.76
N GLU A 46 -1.82 7.87 6.09
CA GLU A 46 -1.63 7.79 4.63
C GLU A 46 -0.94 6.49 4.15
N HIS A 47 -0.35 5.72 5.07
CA HIS A 47 0.34 4.46 4.82
C HIS A 47 -0.50 3.23 5.12
N LEU A 48 -1.68 3.39 5.74
CA LEU A 48 -2.58 2.28 5.99
C LEU A 48 -3.30 1.86 4.70
N LEU A 49 -3.53 0.56 4.55
CA LEU A 49 -4.33 0.01 3.45
C LEU A 49 -5.79 -0.06 3.88
N ASP A 50 -6.66 0.60 3.12
CA ASP A 50 -8.11 0.53 3.29
C ASP A 50 -8.68 -0.72 2.59
N LEU A 51 -9.05 -1.72 3.38
CA LEU A 51 -9.58 -2.99 2.88
C LEU A 51 -10.96 -2.87 2.24
N GLU A 52 -11.73 -1.81 2.52
CA GLU A 52 -13.02 -1.58 1.87
C GLU A 52 -12.88 -1.13 0.41
N THR A 53 -11.68 -0.70 0.00
CA THR A 53 -11.39 -0.35 -1.40
C THR A 53 -11.07 -1.55 -2.28
N LEU A 54 -11.01 -2.75 -1.69
CA LEU A 54 -10.57 -3.99 -2.32
C LEU A 54 -11.74 -4.98 -2.49
N ASP A 55 -11.66 -5.79 -3.54
CA ASP A 55 -12.50 -6.99 -3.63
C ASP A 55 -12.03 -8.07 -2.63
N ASN A 56 -12.79 -9.18 -2.57
CA ASN A 56 -12.53 -10.24 -1.60
C ASN A 56 -11.14 -10.85 -1.77
N GLU A 57 -10.72 -11.17 -3.00
CA GLU A 57 -9.44 -11.82 -3.26
C GLU A 57 -8.26 -10.94 -2.82
N ASN A 58 -8.33 -9.64 -3.13
CA ASN A 58 -7.31 -8.67 -2.74
C ASN A 58 -7.30 -8.40 -1.23
N ALA A 59 -8.47 -8.21 -0.61
CA ALA A 59 -8.57 -7.95 0.83
C ALA A 59 -8.09 -9.13 1.68
N LEU A 60 -8.47 -10.36 1.31
CA LEU A 60 -8.05 -11.57 2.02
C LEU A 60 -6.55 -11.81 1.87
N LEU A 61 -5.99 -11.63 0.67
CA LEU A 61 -4.55 -11.74 0.46
C LEU A 61 -3.79 -10.65 1.23
N ALA A 62 -4.25 -9.40 1.24
CA ALA A 62 -3.61 -8.32 1.98
C ALA A 62 -3.56 -8.61 3.49
N ARG A 63 -4.63 -9.15 4.07
CA ARG A 63 -4.64 -9.62 5.47
C ARG A 63 -3.60 -10.71 5.70
N ALA A 64 -3.56 -11.74 4.86
CA ALA A 64 -2.57 -12.81 4.98
C ALA A 64 -1.12 -12.28 4.84
N LEU A 65 -0.89 -11.35 3.91
CA LEU A 65 0.41 -10.70 3.69
C LEU A 65 0.86 -9.83 4.87
N SER A 66 -0.04 -9.42 5.77
CA SER A 66 0.37 -8.74 7.01
C SER A 66 1.32 -9.60 7.86
N HIS A 67 1.23 -10.93 7.74
CA HIS A 67 2.11 -11.92 8.38
C HIS A 67 3.35 -12.30 7.57
N LEU A 68 3.63 -11.59 6.45
CA LEU A 68 4.84 -11.84 5.66
C LEU A 68 6.09 -11.43 6.46
N GLU A 69 6.98 -12.40 6.65
CA GLU A 69 8.23 -12.29 7.38
C GLU A 69 9.40 -12.76 6.53
N CYS A 70 10.56 -12.13 6.72
CA CYS A 70 11.81 -12.58 6.11
C CYS A 70 12.47 -13.65 6.97
N LEU A 71 12.86 -14.77 6.35
CA LEU A 71 13.32 -15.97 7.05
C LEU A 71 14.85 -16.09 7.18
N ARG A 72 15.62 -15.22 6.53
CA ARG A 72 17.07 -15.40 6.37
C ARG A 72 17.79 -14.07 6.27
N ALA A 73 19.00 -13.98 6.82
CA ALA A 73 19.76 -12.72 6.87
C ALA A 73 20.32 -12.27 5.50
N ASP A 74 20.55 -13.19 4.57
CA ASP A 74 21.13 -12.94 3.24
C ASP A 74 20.08 -12.71 2.14
N TYR A 75 18.85 -12.32 2.52
CA TYR A 75 17.72 -12.04 1.61
C TYR A 75 18.07 -11.12 0.44
N ALA A 76 19.04 -10.22 0.63
CA ALA A 76 19.46 -9.26 -0.38
C ALA A 76 20.01 -9.95 -1.64
N THR A 77 20.54 -11.17 -1.51
CA THR A 77 21.13 -11.94 -2.61
C THR A 77 20.51 -13.33 -2.82
N ALA A 78 19.82 -13.87 -1.82
CA ALA A 78 19.12 -15.14 -1.89
C ALA A 78 17.94 -15.15 -2.89
N GLY A 79 17.46 -16.34 -3.25
CA GLY A 79 16.26 -16.49 -4.08
C GLY A 79 15.05 -15.81 -3.44
N TYR A 80 14.18 -15.20 -4.26
CA TYR A 80 13.07 -14.39 -3.74
C TYR A 80 12.09 -15.23 -2.91
N VAL A 81 11.64 -16.36 -3.45
CA VAL A 81 10.63 -17.22 -2.80
C VAL A 81 11.15 -17.82 -1.49
N GLU A 82 12.41 -18.24 -1.45
CA GLU A 82 13.05 -18.81 -0.25
C GLU A 82 13.40 -17.77 0.83
N SER A 83 13.30 -16.47 0.51
CA SER A 83 13.61 -15.39 1.46
C SER A 83 12.48 -15.09 2.43
N PHE A 84 11.25 -15.53 2.12
CA PHE A 84 10.05 -15.19 2.89
C PHE A 84 9.21 -16.42 3.24
N ASN A 85 8.40 -16.29 4.30
CA ASN A 85 7.47 -17.31 4.78
C ASN A 85 6.21 -17.47 3.92
N TRP A 86 6.32 -17.50 2.59
CA TRP A 86 5.17 -17.60 1.68
C TRP A 86 4.23 -18.77 2.00
N GLY A 87 4.78 -19.91 2.40
CA GLY A 87 3.97 -21.06 2.82
C GLY A 87 3.07 -20.76 4.02
N ASP A 88 3.48 -19.90 4.94
CA ASP A 88 2.73 -19.52 6.14
C ASP A 88 1.64 -18.51 5.78
N VAL A 89 1.99 -17.50 4.98
CA VAL A 89 1.04 -16.54 4.39
C VAL A 89 -0.09 -17.27 3.65
N MET A 90 0.23 -18.28 2.85
CA MET A 90 -0.79 -19.02 2.07
C MET A 90 -1.66 -19.93 2.94
N ARG A 91 -1.13 -20.45 4.05
CA ARG A 91 -1.95 -21.16 5.05
C ARG A 91 -2.89 -20.20 5.76
N GLU A 92 -2.44 -19.00 6.09
CA GLU A 92 -3.30 -17.97 6.66
C GLU A 92 -4.41 -17.55 5.69
N LEU A 93 -4.07 -17.30 4.43
CA LEU A 93 -5.06 -17.02 3.39
C LEU A 93 -6.12 -18.12 3.28
N LYS A 94 -5.70 -19.39 3.27
CA LYS A 94 -6.63 -20.53 3.23
C LYS A 94 -7.56 -20.56 4.44
N THR A 95 -7.04 -20.28 5.64
CA THR A 95 -7.85 -20.15 6.87
C THR A 95 -8.85 -19.00 6.75
N LEU A 96 -8.42 -17.83 6.27
CA LEU A 96 -9.30 -16.66 6.06
C LEU A 96 -10.42 -16.96 5.05
N VAL A 97 -10.11 -17.62 3.94
CA VAL A 97 -11.12 -18.05 2.95
C VAL A 97 -12.15 -19.00 3.58
N GLN A 98 -11.69 -19.99 4.36
CA GLN A 98 -12.56 -20.98 5.01
C GLN A 98 -13.45 -20.36 6.11
N THR A 99 -12.89 -19.48 6.93
CA THR A 99 -13.58 -18.90 8.09
C THR A 99 -14.55 -17.79 7.71
N THR A 100 -14.22 -16.98 6.70
CA THR A 100 -15.10 -15.90 6.23
C THR A 100 -16.22 -16.41 5.31
N GLY A 101 -16.07 -17.61 4.73
CA GLY A 101 -17.00 -18.16 3.75
C GLY A 101 -17.05 -17.40 2.42
N LYS A 102 -16.15 -16.43 2.22
CA LYS A 102 -16.04 -15.67 0.97
C LYS A 102 -15.43 -16.54 -0.12
N SER A 103 -16.00 -16.51 -1.33
CA SER A 103 -15.38 -17.19 -2.47
C SER A 103 -14.04 -16.54 -2.82
N TYR A 104 -13.09 -17.36 -3.25
CA TYR A 104 -11.79 -16.90 -3.74
C TYR A 104 -11.54 -17.47 -5.13
N LYS A 105 -11.63 -16.64 -6.16
CA LYS A 105 -11.36 -17.06 -7.54
C LYS A 105 -9.86 -17.18 -7.77
N GLU A 106 -9.49 -18.01 -8.74
CA GLU A 106 -8.11 -17.99 -9.24
C GLU A 106 -7.71 -16.58 -9.65
N THR A 107 -6.64 -16.07 -9.05
CA THR A 107 -6.20 -14.69 -9.20
C THR A 107 -4.68 -14.63 -9.27
N SER A 108 -4.17 -13.78 -10.16
CA SER A 108 -2.74 -13.52 -10.29
C SER A 108 -2.37 -12.13 -9.81
N PHE A 109 -1.27 -12.03 -9.07
CA PHE A 109 -0.74 -10.80 -8.49
C PHE A 109 0.64 -10.50 -9.05
N TYR A 110 0.99 -9.21 -9.09
CA TYR A 110 2.27 -8.74 -9.59
C TYR A 110 3.21 -8.40 -8.45
N ILE A 111 4.42 -8.96 -8.49
CA ILE A 111 5.41 -8.77 -7.45
C ILE A 111 6.63 -8.07 -8.04
N VAL A 112 7.13 -7.08 -7.31
CA VAL A 112 8.40 -6.41 -7.60
C VAL A 112 9.35 -6.68 -6.44
N ALA A 113 10.58 -7.08 -6.76
CA ALA A 113 11.68 -7.19 -5.82
C ALA A 113 12.84 -6.29 -6.30
N PHE A 114 12.98 -5.13 -5.65
CA PHE A 114 14.04 -4.18 -5.89
C PHE A 114 15.26 -4.56 -5.05
N ARG A 115 16.27 -5.10 -5.70
CA ARG A 115 17.56 -5.43 -5.07
C ARG A 115 18.53 -4.31 -5.31
N SER A 116 19.23 -3.89 -4.27
CA SER A 116 20.11 -2.73 -4.34
C SER A 116 21.40 -2.95 -3.57
N GLN A 117 22.39 -2.10 -3.86
CA GLN A 117 23.56 -1.88 -3.04
C GLN A 117 23.73 -0.39 -2.83
N ILE A 118 23.80 0.02 -1.56
CA ILE A 118 23.90 1.42 -1.14
C ILE A 118 25.37 1.72 -0.85
N PRO A 119 25.99 2.70 -1.52
CA PRO A 119 27.36 3.08 -1.23
C PRO A 119 27.44 3.81 0.13
N PRO A 120 28.59 3.75 0.83
CA PRO A 120 28.76 4.43 2.12
C PRO A 120 28.55 5.94 2.09
N THR A 121 28.58 6.56 0.90
CA THR A 121 28.39 8.00 0.69
C THR A 121 26.91 8.43 0.70
N THR A 122 25.97 7.49 0.57
CA THR A 122 24.54 7.81 0.54
C THR A 122 24.03 8.12 1.95
N VAL A 123 23.38 9.27 2.11
CA VAL A 123 22.70 9.63 3.36
C VAL A 123 21.37 8.86 3.45
N TYR A 124 21.29 7.88 4.33
CA TYR A 124 20.11 7.01 4.49
C TYR A 124 18.81 7.77 4.80
N GLY A 125 18.88 8.90 5.50
CA GLY A 125 17.72 9.74 5.78
C GLY A 125 17.03 10.24 4.49
N ASP A 126 17.81 10.56 3.46
CA ASP A 126 17.28 11.05 2.18
C ASP A 126 16.54 9.95 1.43
N LEU A 127 17.04 8.70 1.52
CA LEU A 127 16.36 7.52 0.98
C LEU A 127 15.02 7.28 1.67
N GLY A 128 15.00 7.32 3.00
CA GLY A 128 13.78 7.10 3.78
C GLY A 128 12.68 8.12 3.48
N VAL A 129 13.04 9.40 3.28
CA VAL A 129 12.08 10.46 2.91
C VAL A 129 11.49 10.21 1.52
N LEU A 130 12.31 9.84 0.55
CA LEU A 130 11.85 9.56 -0.81
C LEU A 130 10.96 8.31 -0.87
N ASP A 131 11.37 7.25 -0.15
CA ASP A 131 10.64 6.00 -0.08
C ASP A 131 9.27 6.18 0.57
N LYS A 132 9.23 6.87 1.72
CA LYS A 132 7.99 7.16 2.43
C LYS A 132 7.01 7.97 1.55
N ALA A 133 7.50 9.00 0.86
CA ALA A 133 6.67 9.78 -0.05
C ALA A 133 6.13 8.94 -1.23
N ALA A 134 6.97 8.10 -1.82
CA ALA A 134 6.56 7.19 -2.90
C ALA A 134 5.52 6.16 -2.41
N HIS A 135 5.71 5.60 -1.21
CA HIS A 135 4.76 4.68 -0.60
C HIS A 135 3.38 5.31 -0.40
N ALA A 136 3.31 6.50 0.20
CA ALA A 136 2.04 7.20 0.42
C ALA A 136 1.29 7.44 -0.91
N GLU A 137 2.02 7.81 -1.96
CA GLU A 137 1.47 7.96 -3.31
C GLU A 137 0.97 6.63 -3.89
N ALA A 138 1.71 5.52 -3.72
CA ALA A 138 1.25 4.20 -4.15
C ALA A 138 -0.05 3.76 -3.47
N ASN A 139 -0.18 4.00 -2.17
CA ASN A 139 -1.41 3.74 -1.42
C ASN A 139 -2.60 4.51 -2.01
N GLN A 140 -2.41 5.81 -2.28
CA GLN A 140 -3.47 6.67 -2.83
C GLN A 140 -3.89 6.25 -4.25
N VAL A 141 -2.94 5.74 -5.05
CA VAL A 141 -3.23 5.26 -6.42
C VAL A 141 -4.06 3.98 -6.42
N GLY A 142 -3.90 3.13 -5.39
CA GLY A 142 -4.62 1.89 -5.17
C GLY A 142 -3.98 0.66 -5.82
N GLY A 143 -4.38 -0.53 -5.36
CA GLY A 143 -3.87 -1.82 -5.83
C GLY A 143 -2.52 -2.24 -5.23
N PHE A 144 -2.05 -1.54 -4.21
CA PHE A 144 -0.79 -1.80 -3.49
C PHE A 144 -1.08 -2.60 -2.20
N LEU A 145 -0.78 -3.90 -2.20
CA LEU A 145 -1.29 -4.84 -1.19
C LEU A 145 -0.31 -5.11 -0.03
N LYS A 146 0.99 -5.00 -0.31
CA LYS A 146 2.06 -5.19 0.68
C LYS A 146 3.29 -4.42 0.23
N TYR A 147 3.98 -3.84 1.20
CA TYR A 147 5.35 -3.36 1.06
C TYR A 147 6.23 -3.89 2.19
N TRP A 148 7.48 -4.17 1.88
CA TRP A 148 8.50 -4.56 2.85
C TRP A 148 9.87 -4.11 2.36
N PHE A 149 10.73 -3.70 3.28
CA PHE A 149 12.15 -3.52 3.00
C PHE A 149 12.98 -4.01 4.18
N GLY A 150 14.17 -4.52 3.86
CA GLY A 150 15.16 -4.94 4.84
C GLY A 150 16.09 -3.81 5.26
N SER A 151 17.05 -4.16 6.11
CA SER A 151 18.24 -3.32 6.35
C SER A 151 19.38 -3.72 5.39
N PRO A 152 20.22 -2.77 4.97
CA PRO A 152 21.42 -3.10 4.20
C PRO A 152 22.35 -4.02 5.01
N ASP A 153 22.97 -4.99 4.35
CA ASP A 153 24.02 -5.82 4.93
C ASP A 153 25.35 -5.07 5.07
N ALA A 154 26.40 -5.77 5.51
CA ALA A 154 27.73 -5.20 5.70
C ALA A 154 28.34 -4.62 4.41
N GLU A 155 27.91 -5.10 3.24
CA GLU A 155 28.31 -4.62 1.92
C GLU A 155 27.36 -3.56 1.36
N GLY A 156 26.34 -3.16 2.13
CA GLY A 156 25.32 -2.20 1.75
C GLY A 156 24.21 -2.79 0.87
N ARG A 157 24.14 -4.10 0.70
CA ARG A 157 23.13 -4.75 -0.16
C ARG A 157 21.80 -4.86 0.57
N ASN A 158 20.70 -4.61 -0.13
CA ASN A 158 19.36 -4.66 0.45
C ASN A 158 18.32 -5.21 -0.54
N LEU A 159 17.12 -5.51 -0.02
CA LEU A 159 15.93 -5.86 -0.77
C LEU A 159 14.76 -5.00 -0.27
N ALA A 160 14.02 -4.42 -1.21
CA ALA A 160 12.66 -3.94 -0.99
C ALA A 160 11.72 -4.74 -1.91
N THR A 161 10.53 -5.06 -1.44
CA THR A 161 9.55 -5.80 -2.24
C THR A 161 8.14 -5.29 -2.03
N CYS A 162 7.35 -5.36 -3.10
CA CYS A 162 5.93 -5.08 -3.05
C CYS A 162 5.09 -6.07 -3.82
N VAL A 163 3.87 -6.24 -3.34
CA VAL A 163 2.82 -7.05 -3.96
C VAL A 163 1.71 -6.12 -4.43
N TRP A 164 1.32 -6.27 -5.68
CA TRP A 164 0.29 -5.48 -6.34
C TRP A 164 -0.83 -6.37 -6.84
N ARG A 165 -2.05 -5.85 -6.83
CA ARG A 165 -3.20 -6.45 -7.51
C ARG A 165 -2.87 -6.75 -8.98
N SER A 166 -2.16 -5.85 -9.65
CA SER A 166 -1.82 -6.01 -11.06
C SER A 166 -0.58 -5.21 -11.47
N ARG A 167 0.07 -5.60 -12.57
CA ARG A 167 1.16 -4.82 -13.19
C ARG A 167 0.70 -3.42 -13.63
N PRO A 168 -0.48 -3.24 -14.24
CA PRO A 168 -1.02 -1.90 -14.53
C PRO A 168 -1.11 -0.99 -13.30
N ASP A 169 -1.53 -1.50 -12.14
CA ASP A 169 -1.57 -0.70 -10.90
C ASP A 169 -0.16 -0.26 -10.47
N ALA A 170 0.82 -1.18 -10.49
CA ALA A 170 2.21 -0.87 -10.18
C ALA A 170 2.81 0.18 -11.13
N VAL A 171 2.52 0.06 -12.44
CA VAL A 171 2.98 1.02 -13.45
C VAL A 171 2.33 2.39 -13.25
N LYS A 172 1.03 2.42 -12.93
CA LYS A 172 0.30 3.66 -12.65
C LYS A 172 0.90 4.39 -11.44
N ALA A 173 1.19 3.66 -10.36
CA ALA A 173 1.86 4.22 -9.19
C ALA A 173 3.28 4.70 -9.49
N GLY A 174 4.06 3.91 -10.24
CA GLY A 174 5.42 4.29 -10.66
C GLY A 174 5.49 5.56 -11.54
N HIS A 175 4.37 5.96 -12.14
CA HIS A 175 4.25 7.21 -12.88
C HIS A 175 3.88 8.42 -12.02
N GLY A 176 3.64 8.28 -10.72
CA GLY A 176 3.36 9.40 -9.83
C GLY A 176 4.58 10.31 -9.60
N PRO A 177 4.38 11.61 -9.28
CA PRO A 177 5.48 12.54 -9.03
C PRO A 177 6.45 12.11 -7.93
N ALA A 178 5.98 11.52 -6.82
CA ALA A 178 6.85 11.07 -5.74
C ALA A 178 7.70 9.86 -6.16
N HIS A 179 7.07 8.86 -6.80
CA HIS A 179 7.78 7.73 -7.40
C HIS A 179 8.81 8.15 -8.46
N ARG A 180 8.47 9.11 -9.33
CA ARG A 180 9.42 9.66 -10.30
C ARG A 180 10.59 10.37 -9.62
N LYS A 181 10.35 11.06 -8.50
CA LYS A 181 11.43 11.71 -7.73
C LYS A 181 12.38 10.66 -7.14
N ALA A 182 11.84 9.62 -6.51
CA ALA A 182 12.62 8.49 -5.99
C ALA A 182 13.40 7.76 -7.11
N SER A 183 12.74 7.48 -8.23
CA SER A 183 13.34 6.81 -9.39
C SER A 183 14.49 7.62 -9.99
N ARG A 184 14.35 8.94 -10.12
CA ARG A 184 15.44 9.81 -10.63
C ARG A 184 16.65 9.85 -9.68
N ALA A 185 16.42 9.74 -8.38
CA ALA A 185 17.49 9.74 -7.38
C ALA A 185 18.20 8.38 -7.27
N THR A 186 17.61 7.30 -7.81
CA THR A 186 18.13 5.93 -7.72
C THR A 186 19.56 5.84 -8.26
N ALA A 187 19.86 6.43 -9.42
CA ALA A 187 21.19 6.37 -10.03
C ALA A 187 22.30 7.04 -9.18
N SER A 188 21.94 8.04 -8.35
CA SER A 188 22.88 8.71 -7.45
C SER A 188 22.97 8.05 -6.07
N MET A 189 21.95 7.28 -5.68
CA MET A 189 21.81 6.74 -4.32
C MET A 189 22.26 5.28 -4.19
N TYR A 190 22.37 4.55 -5.30
CA TYR A 190 22.75 3.15 -5.32
C TYR A 190 23.95 2.92 -6.24
N SER A 191 24.91 2.12 -5.80
CA SER A 191 26.03 1.65 -6.63
C SER A 191 25.61 0.51 -7.56
N PHE A 192 24.59 -0.24 -7.16
CA PHE A 192 23.96 -1.28 -7.95
C PHE A 192 22.46 -1.33 -7.65
N TRP A 193 21.65 -1.62 -8.66
CA TRP A 193 20.26 -2.00 -8.45
C TRP A 193 19.76 -2.88 -9.60
N ARG A 194 18.80 -3.75 -9.30
CA ARG A 194 18.01 -4.49 -10.28
C ARG A 194 16.59 -4.70 -9.78
N ILE A 195 15.68 -4.94 -10.73
CA ILE A 195 14.28 -5.24 -10.45
C ILE A 195 13.98 -6.65 -10.92
N ASP A 196 13.74 -7.54 -9.97
CA ASP A 196 13.19 -8.86 -10.22
C ASP A 196 11.65 -8.73 -10.25
N ARG A 197 11.00 -9.38 -11.21
CA ARG A 197 9.54 -9.33 -11.41
C ARG A 197 8.99 -10.73 -11.32
N HIS A 198 7.98 -10.94 -10.49
CA HIS A 198 7.35 -12.24 -10.31
C HIS A 198 5.83 -12.15 -10.46
N ARG A 199 5.21 -13.29 -10.75
CA ARG A 199 3.77 -13.49 -10.71
C ARG A 199 3.46 -14.46 -9.60
N LEU A 200 2.63 -14.05 -8.65
CA LEU A 200 2.01 -14.94 -7.69
C LEU A 200 0.67 -15.38 -8.28
N VAL A 201 0.48 -16.67 -8.50
CA VAL A 201 -0.82 -17.25 -8.88
C VAL A 201 -1.37 -17.98 -7.67
N ILE A 202 -2.58 -17.63 -7.28
CA ILE A 202 -3.33 -18.35 -6.23
C ILE A 202 -4.54 -18.97 -6.91
N HIS A 203 -4.63 -20.29 -6.83
CA HIS A 203 -5.71 -21.04 -7.46
C HIS A 203 -7.02 -20.96 -6.67
N GLU A 204 -8.11 -21.36 -7.31
CA GLU A 204 -9.45 -21.31 -6.74
C GLU A 204 -9.51 -21.85 -5.31
N GLY A 205 -10.21 -21.12 -4.43
CA GLY A 205 -10.35 -21.46 -3.02
C GLY A 205 -9.04 -21.46 -2.23
N ALA A 206 -7.98 -20.79 -2.73
CA ALA A 206 -6.64 -20.78 -2.15
C ALA A 206 -6.09 -22.20 -1.88
N GLN A 207 -6.41 -23.16 -2.78
CA GLN A 207 -6.02 -24.56 -2.57
C GLN A 207 -4.54 -24.82 -2.86
N SER A 208 -3.98 -24.08 -3.81
CA SER A 208 -2.58 -24.12 -4.21
C SER A 208 -2.14 -22.75 -4.68
N TRP A 209 -0.83 -22.55 -4.76
CA TRP A 209 -0.23 -21.31 -5.22
C TRP A 209 1.14 -21.59 -5.84
N GLU A 210 1.60 -20.65 -6.65
CA GLU A 210 2.95 -20.64 -7.18
C GLU A 210 3.46 -19.20 -7.34
N ILE A 211 4.77 -19.02 -7.18
CA ILE A 211 5.45 -17.79 -7.58
C ILE A 211 6.40 -18.15 -8.70
N ILE A 212 6.16 -17.57 -9.87
CA ILE A 212 6.93 -17.77 -11.08
C ILE A 212 7.51 -16.45 -11.56
N ASP A 213 8.55 -16.52 -12.40
CA ASP A 213 9.09 -15.31 -13.03
C ASP A 213 8.06 -14.66 -13.95
N TRP A 214 8.07 -13.33 -13.97
CA TRP A 214 7.21 -12.58 -14.87
C TRP A 214 7.74 -12.66 -16.31
N THR A 215 6.97 -13.27 -17.20
CA THR A 215 7.17 -13.20 -18.65
C THR A 215 6.27 -12.12 -19.24
N ASP A 216 6.87 -11.19 -19.99
CA ASP A 216 6.15 -10.11 -20.70
C ASP A 216 5.30 -10.65 -21.86
#